data_AF-A0AAW9K579-F1
#
_entry.id   AF-A0AAW9K579-F1
#
_cell.length_a   1.000
_cell.length_b   1.000
_cell.length_c   1.000
_cell.angle_alpha   90.00
_cell.angle_beta   90.00
_cell.angle_gamma   90.00
#
_symmetry.space_group_name_H-M   'P 1'
#
loop_
_entity.id
_entity.type
_entity.pdbx_description
1 polymer ?
#
loop_
_entity_poly.entity_id
_entity_poly.type
_entity_poly.pdbx_seq_one_letter_code
_entity_poly.pdbx_strand_id
1 'polypeptide(L)'
;PVAAAIKEFFGSSQLSQFMDQTNPLSELTHKRRLSALGPGGLSRERAGFEVRDVHHSHYGRMCPIETPEGPNIGLINSLATYAKVNEYGFIETPYRVVDKEKGIITDEIEYFTADVEDQYLIAQAKEPISEDRKFVDKRVTVRYLDEVLV
;
A
#
# COMPACT_ATOMS: atom_id res chain seq x y z
N PRO A 1 20.85 -15.00 -28.94
CA PRO A 1 19.61 -15.45 -28.26
C PRO A 1 19.27 -14.62 -27.00
N VAL A 2 20.15 -14.55 -26.00
CA VAL A 2 19.89 -13.83 -24.73
C VAL A 2 19.69 -12.31 -24.94
N ALA A 3 20.56 -11.66 -25.72
CA ALA A 3 20.43 -10.23 -26.01
C ALA A 3 19.15 -9.86 -26.78
N ALA A 4 18.66 -10.77 -27.64
CA ALA A 4 17.42 -10.57 -28.39
C ALA A 4 16.20 -10.61 -27.45
N ALA A 5 16.15 -11.57 -26.52
CA ALA A 5 15.08 -11.67 -25.53
C ALA A 5 15.03 -10.44 -24.60
N ILE A 6 16.19 -9.92 -24.19
CA ILE A 6 16.25 -8.68 -23.39
C ILE A 6 15.74 -7.49 -24.19
N LYS A 7 16.14 -7.36 -25.46
CA LYS A 7 15.67 -6.27 -26.33
C LYS A 7 14.17 -6.35 -26.60
N GLU A 8 13.64 -7.56 -26.76
CA GLU A 8 12.21 -7.79 -26.92
C GLU A 8 11.43 -7.39 -25.66
N PHE A 9 11.93 -7.75 -24.47
CA PHE A 9 11.34 -7.35 -23.19
C PHE A 9 11.25 -5.82 -23.06
N PHE A 10 12.36 -5.09 -23.22
CA PHE A 10 12.34 -3.63 -23.08
C PHE A 10 11.64 -2.91 -24.24
N GLY A 11 11.59 -3.51 -25.44
CA GLY A 11 11.00 -2.88 -26.62
C GLY A 11 9.51 -3.10 -26.81
N SER A 12 8.95 -4.21 -26.30
CA SER A 12 7.56 -4.62 -26.58
C SER A 12 6.72 -4.95 -25.34
N SER A 13 7.31 -5.03 -24.15
CA SER A 13 6.56 -5.29 -22.92
C SER A 13 5.61 -4.14 -22.58
N GLN A 14 4.37 -4.47 -22.21
CA GLN A 14 3.38 -3.50 -21.73
C GLN A 14 3.81 -2.78 -20.43
N LEU A 15 4.72 -3.40 -19.67
CA LEU A 15 5.29 -2.83 -18.44
C LEU A 15 6.49 -1.92 -18.73
N SER A 16 7.07 -1.99 -19.93
CA SER A 16 8.15 -1.11 -20.39
C SER A 16 7.53 0.11 -21.08
N GLN A 17 7.20 1.13 -20.30
CA GLN A 17 6.50 2.32 -20.77
C GLN A 17 7.45 3.50 -20.94
N PHE A 18 7.11 4.41 -21.86
CA PHE A 18 7.78 5.71 -21.94
C PHE A 18 7.51 6.49 -20.65
N MET A 19 8.58 7.01 -20.04
CA MET A 19 8.48 7.74 -18.79
C MET A 19 7.69 9.04 -18.99
N ASP A 20 6.65 9.27 -18.19
CA ASP A 20 6.03 10.58 -18.06
C ASP A 20 6.98 11.55 -17.35
N GLN A 21 7.43 12.57 -18.09
CA GLN A 21 8.40 13.57 -17.66
C GLN A 21 7.83 14.99 -17.75
N THR A 22 6.50 15.13 -17.67
CA THR A 22 5.85 16.46 -17.71
C THR A 22 6.32 17.34 -16.56
N ASN A 23 6.54 16.76 -15.37
CA ASN A 23 7.07 17.43 -14.20
C ASN A 23 7.70 16.41 -13.22
N PRO A 24 8.44 16.85 -12.18
CA PRO A 24 9.10 15.93 -11.25
C PRO A 24 8.14 15.02 -10.47
N LEU A 25 6.91 15.47 -10.21
CA LEU A 25 5.91 14.68 -9.51
C LEU A 25 5.40 13.54 -10.40
N SER A 26 5.10 13.83 -11.68
CA SER A 26 4.73 12.82 -12.68
C SER A 26 5.78 11.72 -12.79
N GLU A 27 7.07 12.09 -12.81
CA GLU A 27 8.16 11.12 -12.87
C GLU A 27 8.20 10.24 -11.61
N LEU A 28 8.05 10.84 -10.42
CA LEU A 28 8.05 10.10 -9.16
C LEU A 28 6.85 9.16 -9.05
N THR A 29 5.65 9.65 -9.37
CA THR A 29 4.41 8.87 -9.38
C THR A 29 4.51 7.71 -10.36
N HIS A 30 5.03 7.94 -11.57
CA HIS A 30 5.14 6.90 -12.58
C HIS A 30 6.08 5.76 -12.14
N LYS A 31 7.21 6.09 -11.51
CA LYS A 31 8.13 5.10 -10.95
C LYS A 31 7.56 4.31 -9.77
N ARG A 32 6.58 4.86 -9.05
CA ARG A 32 5.93 4.24 -7.88
C ARG A 32 4.58 3.57 -8.21
N ARG A 33 4.26 3.42 -9.49
CA ARG A 33 3.02 2.84 -9.99
C ARG A 33 3.08 1.32 -9.95
N LEU A 34 1.98 0.71 -9.53
CA LEU A 34 1.71 -0.72 -9.54
C LEU A 34 0.68 -1.01 -10.63
N SER A 35 0.92 -2.04 -11.44
CA SER A 35 0.01 -2.45 -12.52
C SER A 35 -0.38 -3.92 -12.33
N ALA A 36 -1.68 -4.18 -12.24
CA ALA A 36 -2.23 -5.54 -12.30
C ALA A 36 -2.33 -6.07 -13.75
N LEU A 37 -2.10 -5.21 -14.74
CA LEU A 37 -2.07 -5.54 -16.17
C LEU A 37 -0.67 -5.97 -16.59
N GLY A 38 -0.58 -6.95 -17.48
CA GLY A 38 0.67 -7.40 -18.08
C GLY A 38 0.71 -8.91 -18.33
N PRO A 39 1.84 -9.45 -18.81
CA PRO A 39 2.00 -10.89 -18.99
C PRO A 39 1.85 -11.62 -17.64
N GLY A 40 0.91 -12.56 -17.56
CA GLY A 40 0.57 -13.28 -16.32
C GLY A 40 -0.34 -12.50 -15.36
N GLY A 41 -0.69 -11.25 -15.69
CA GLY A 41 -1.65 -10.44 -14.94
C GLY A 41 -3.07 -10.55 -15.47
N LEU A 42 -3.90 -9.60 -15.07
CA LEU A 42 -5.30 -9.51 -15.50
C LEU A 42 -5.41 -8.83 -16.86
N SER A 43 -6.43 -9.21 -17.63
CA SER A 43 -6.87 -8.42 -18.79
C SER A 43 -8.00 -7.50 -18.37
N ARG A 44 -8.14 -6.36 -19.07
CA ARG A 44 -9.20 -5.36 -18.80
C ARG A 44 -10.60 -5.96 -18.82
N GLU A 45 -10.83 -6.93 -19.71
CA GLU A 45 -12.11 -7.60 -19.91
C GLU A 45 -12.39 -8.68 -18.87
N ARG A 46 -11.34 -9.29 -18.30
CA ARG A 46 -11.47 -10.32 -17.25
C ARG A 46 -11.48 -9.75 -15.84
N ALA A 47 -11.07 -8.49 -15.67
CA ALA A 47 -11.08 -7.82 -14.38
C ALA A 47 -12.50 -7.38 -13.98
N GLY A 48 -13.15 -8.22 -13.18
CA GLY A 48 -14.44 -7.93 -12.55
C GLY A 48 -14.37 -6.82 -11.51
N PHE A 49 -15.52 -6.52 -10.92
CA PHE A 49 -15.66 -5.46 -9.92
C PHE A 49 -14.82 -5.72 -8.66
N GLU A 50 -14.80 -6.96 -8.16
CA GLU A 50 -14.12 -7.36 -6.92
C GLU A 50 -12.62 -7.03 -6.91
N VAL A 51 -11.95 -7.10 -8.08
CA VAL A 51 -10.51 -6.83 -8.18
C VAL A 51 -10.20 -5.33 -8.29
N ARG A 52 -11.19 -4.52 -8.65
CA ARG A 52 -11.05 -3.07 -8.81
C ARG A 52 -11.42 -2.29 -7.56
N ASP A 53 -12.16 -2.93 -6.66
CA ASP A 53 -12.64 -2.30 -5.43
C ASP A 53 -11.51 -2.09 -4.41
N VAL A 54 -11.73 -1.16 -3.48
CA VAL A 54 -10.77 -0.86 -2.42
C VAL A 54 -10.92 -1.87 -1.29
N HIS A 55 -9.87 -2.65 -1.06
CA HIS A 55 -9.82 -3.59 0.05
C HIS A 55 -9.26 -2.94 1.32
N HIS A 56 -9.69 -3.39 2.51
CA HIS A 56 -9.23 -2.83 3.79
C HIS A 56 -7.71 -2.95 3.97
N SER A 57 -7.11 -4.03 3.47
CA SER A 57 -5.66 -4.28 3.54
C SER A 57 -4.82 -3.28 2.72
N HIS A 58 -5.43 -2.51 1.80
CA HIS A 58 -4.73 -1.47 1.05
C HIS A 58 -4.21 -0.35 1.95
N TYR A 59 -4.77 -0.19 3.15
CA TYR A 59 -4.40 0.88 4.07
C TYR A 59 -2.90 0.90 4.36
N GLY A 60 -2.27 2.05 4.09
CA GLY A 60 -0.84 2.25 4.28
C GLY A 60 0.07 1.57 3.24
N ARG A 61 -0.47 0.71 2.38
CA ARG A 61 0.26 -0.06 1.35
C ARG A 61 0.09 0.53 -0.04
N MET A 62 -1.15 0.75 -0.44
CA MET A 62 -1.53 1.34 -1.72
C MET A 62 -2.41 2.56 -1.49
N CYS A 63 -2.27 3.56 -2.35
CA CYS A 63 -3.14 4.73 -2.31
C CYS A 63 -4.55 4.34 -2.80
N PRO A 64 -5.61 4.48 -1.98
CA PRO A 64 -6.97 4.13 -2.41
C PRO A 64 -7.59 5.18 -3.35
N ILE A 65 -6.96 6.35 -3.49
CA ILE A 65 -7.50 7.49 -4.25
C ILE A 65 -6.80 7.61 -5.61
N GLU A 66 -5.50 7.37 -5.67
CA GLU A 66 -4.70 7.58 -6.88
C GLU A 66 -4.80 6.36 -7.81
N THR A 67 -5.84 6.36 -8.63
CA THR A 67 -6.07 5.45 -9.75
C THR A 67 -6.50 6.26 -10.98
N PRO A 68 -6.11 5.88 -12.20
CA PRO A 68 -6.66 6.52 -13.39
C PRO A 68 -8.16 6.25 -13.49
N GLU A 69 -8.89 7.25 -13.97
CA GLU A 69 -10.31 7.12 -14.29
C GLU A 69 -10.52 6.29 -15.56
N GLY A 70 -11.74 5.78 -15.74
CA GLY A 70 -12.14 5.05 -16.95
C GLY A 70 -11.80 3.55 -16.90
N PRO A 71 -11.45 2.91 -18.04
CA PRO A 71 -11.34 1.45 -18.12
C PRO A 71 -10.28 0.81 -17.22
N ASN A 72 -9.27 1.58 -16.80
CA ASN A 72 -8.15 1.11 -15.97
C ASN A 72 -8.36 1.37 -14.47
N ILE A 73 -9.53 1.86 -14.05
CA ILE A 73 -9.82 2.12 -12.64
C ILE A 73 -9.64 0.85 -11.79
N GLY A 74 -8.89 0.99 -10.70
CA GLY A 74 -8.57 -0.10 -9.75
C GLY A 74 -7.52 -1.10 -10.24
N LEU A 75 -7.05 -0.99 -11.49
CA LEU A 75 -6.04 -1.89 -12.07
C LEU A 75 -4.63 -1.29 -12.08
N ILE A 76 -4.56 0.02 -11.88
CA ILE A 76 -3.32 0.78 -11.80
C ILE A 76 -3.41 1.63 -10.54
N ASN A 77 -2.58 1.32 -9.55
CA ASN A 77 -2.56 2.01 -8.28
C ASN A 77 -1.16 2.56 -8.00
N SER A 78 -1.05 3.45 -7.03
CA SER A 78 0.25 3.96 -6.55
C SER A 78 0.62 3.35 -5.20
N LEU A 79 1.92 3.12 -4.99
CA LEU A 79 2.45 2.80 -3.66
C LEU A 79 2.19 3.96 -2.68
N ALA A 80 1.72 3.63 -1.49
CA ALA A 80 1.57 4.60 -0.42
C ALA A 80 2.93 5.16 0.05
N THR A 81 2.92 6.26 0.78
CA THR A 81 4.12 7.04 1.12
C THR A 81 5.20 6.24 1.84
N TYR A 82 4.81 5.51 2.89
CA TYR A 82 5.72 4.73 3.73
C TYR A 82 5.76 3.24 3.40
N ALA A 83 5.02 2.82 2.37
CA ALA A 83 4.98 1.43 1.94
C ALA A 83 6.34 0.96 1.41
N LYS A 84 6.73 -0.26 1.78
CA LYS A 84 7.92 -0.95 1.27
C LYS A 84 7.55 -2.32 0.72
N VAL A 85 8.37 -2.84 -0.18
CA VAL A 85 8.23 -4.20 -0.69
C VAL A 85 9.31 -5.06 -0.02
N ASN A 86 8.93 -6.18 0.57
CA ASN A 86 9.87 -7.09 1.23
C ASN A 86 10.53 -8.06 0.25
N GLU A 87 11.43 -8.91 0.75
CA GLU A 87 12.20 -9.86 -0.09
C GLU A 87 11.31 -10.88 -0.82
N TYR A 88 10.11 -11.15 -0.30
CA TYR A 88 9.14 -12.06 -0.89
C TYR A 88 8.17 -11.35 -1.86
N GLY A 89 8.24 -10.02 -1.97
CA GLY A 89 7.38 -9.23 -2.85
C GLY A 89 6.08 -8.73 -2.20
N PHE A 90 5.88 -8.91 -0.89
CA PHE A 90 4.72 -8.36 -0.18
C PHE A 90 4.93 -6.89 0.20
N ILE A 91 3.84 -6.14 0.24
CA ILE A 91 3.86 -4.73 0.64
C ILE A 91 3.66 -4.61 2.15
N GLU A 92 4.56 -3.89 2.79
CA GLU A 92 4.58 -3.67 4.23
C GLU A 92 4.40 -2.19 4.57
N THR A 93 3.76 -1.95 5.71
CA THR A 93 3.52 -0.61 6.26
C THR A 93 4.15 -0.50 7.64
N PRO A 94 4.84 0.60 7.98
CA PRO A 94 5.38 0.80 9.31
C PRO A 94 4.30 1.16 10.32
N TYR A 95 4.37 0.54 11.50
CA TYR A 95 3.54 0.84 12.67
C TYR A 95 4.41 1.04 13.91
N ARG A 96 3.89 1.77 14.89
CA ARG A 96 4.52 1.93 16.20
C ARG A 96 3.96 0.89 17.16
N VAL A 97 4.85 0.20 17.87
CA VAL A 97 4.45 -0.82 18.83
C VAL A 97 3.97 -0.17 20.13
N VAL A 98 2.87 -0.66 20.68
CA VAL A 98 2.36 -0.25 22.00
C VAL A 98 2.70 -1.32 23.02
N ASP A 99 3.43 -0.94 24.07
CA ASP A 99 3.71 -1.82 25.21
C ASP A 99 2.41 -2.00 26.00
N LYS A 100 1.82 -3.20 25.94
CA LYS A 100 0.54 -3.54 26.58
C LYS A 100 0.63 -3.53 28.11
N GLU A 101 1.79 -3.82 28.69
CA GLU A 101 1.94 -3.86 30.15
C GLU A 101 2.01 -2.46 30.73
N LYS A 102 2.71 -1.55 30.04
CA LYS A 102 2.88 -0.15 30.50
C LYS A 102 1.81 0.79 29.95
N GLY A 103 1.11 0.39 28.89
CA GLY A 103 0.16 1.22 28.16
C GLY A 103 0.83 2.40 27.46
N ILE A 104 2.09 2.24 27.04
CA ILE A 104 2.92 3.31 26.48
C ILE A 104 3.21 3.01 25.01
N ILE A 105 3.11 4.03 24.17
CA ILE A 105 3.51 3.97 22.76
C ILE A 105 5.03 4.06 22.69
N THR A 106 5.67 3.02 22.16
CA THR A 106 7.13 2.96 22.01
C THR A 106 7.59 3.74 20.77
N ASP A 107 8.90 4.02 20.67
CA ASP A 107 9.51 4.57 19.46
C ASP A 107 9.95 3.47 18.47
N GLU A 108 9.68 2.20 18.80
CA GLU A 108 9.98 1.08 17.93
C GLU A 108 8.99 1.06 16.77
N ILE A 109 9.55 1.01 15.56
CA ILE A 109 8.80 0.96 14.31
C ILE A 109 9.01 -0.40 13.69
N GLU A 110 7.92 -1.16 13.60
CA GLU A 110 7.90 -2.46 12.93
C GLU A 110 7.13 -2.37 11.62
N TYR A 111 7.60 -3.09 10.60
CA TYR A 111 6.93 -3.17 9.31
C TYR A 111 6.03 -4.40 9.30
N PHE A 112 4.74 -4.20 9.05
CA PHE A 112 3.76 -5.29 9.00
C PHE A 112 3.27 -5.53 7.59
N THR A 113 3.29 -6.80 7.19
CA THR A 113 2.51 -7.32 6.06
C THR A 113 1.02 -7.34 6.41
N ALA A 114 0.16 -7.54 5.41
CA ALA A 114 -1.29 -7.51 5.61
C ALA A 114 -1.77 -8.62 6.57
N ASP A 115 -1.22 -9.82 6.45
CA ASP A 115 -1.53 -10.98 7.28
C ASP A 115 -1.14 -10.80 8.75
N VAL A 116 -0.01 -10.13 9.01
CA VAL A 116 0.41 -9.81 10.38
C VAL A 116 -0.48 -8.72 10.97
N GLU A 117 -0.80 -7.69 10.19
CA GLU A 117 -1.64 -6.57 10.64
C GLU A 117 -3.02 -7.03 11.13
N ASP A 118 -3.63 -8.00 10.44
CA ASP A 118 -4.96 -8.55 10.76
C ASP A 118 -5.07 -9.14 12.19
N GLN A 119 -3.93 -9.43 12.83
CA GLN A 119 -3.88 -9.97 14.19
C GLN A 119 -3.85 -8.89 15.28
N TYR A 120 -3.71 -7.61 14.91
CA TYR A 120 -3.54 -6.50 15.84
C TYR A 120 -4.67 -5.47 15.75
N LEU A 121 -4.86 -4.74 16.86
CA LEU A 121 -5.72 -3.56 16.91
C LEU A 121 -4.88 -2.33 16.57
N ILE A 122 -5.25 -1.62 15.52
CA ILE A 122 -4.49 -0.46 15.03
C ILE A 122 -5.19 0.83 15.44
N ALA A 123 -4.55 1.61 16.30
CA ALA A 123 -5.03 2.94 16.69
C ALA A 123 -4.75 3.98 15.59
N GLN A 124 -5.56 5.04 15.54
CA GLN A 124 -5.33 6.12 14.58
C GLN A 124 -4.12 6.98 14.97
N ALA A 125 -3.39 7.47 13.97
CA ALA A 125 -2.24 8.34 14.19
C ALA A 125 -2.57 9.71 14.84
N LYS A 126 -3.85 10.12 14.82
CA LYS A 126 -4.31 11.42 15.34
C LYS A 126 -4.74 11.39 16.81
N GLU A 127 -4.83 10.20 17.42
CA GLU A 127 -5.31 10.06 18.80
C GLU A 127 -4.43 10.88 19.76
N PRO A 128 -5.02 11.57 20.75
CA PRO A 128 -4.27 12.44 21.64
C PRO A 128 -3.35 11.62 22.55
N ILE A 129 -2.06 11.96 22.51
CA ILE A 129 -1.00 11.30 23.29
C ILE A 129 -0.46 12.29 24.32
N SER A 130 -0.35 11.85 25.57
CA SER A 130 0.26 12.57 26.68
C SER A 130 1.78 12.69 26.51
N GLU A 131 2.43 13.61 27.24
CA GLU A 131 3.89 13.70 27.32
C GLU A 131 4.55 12.38 27.76
N ASP A 132 3.85 11.61 28.60
CA ASP A 132 4.26 10.26 29.04
C ASP A 132 4.04 9.16 27.97
N ARG A 133 3.68 9.54 26.74
CA ARG A 133 3.40 8.64 25.60
C ARG A 133 2.28 7.64 25.85
N LYS A 134 1.32 8.00 26.69
CA LYS A 134 0.07 7.27 26.91
C LYS A 134 -1.08 7.94 26.15
N PHE A 135 -2.09 7.17 25.79
CA PHE A 135 -3.34 7.75 25.30
C PHE A 135 -4.00 8.59 26.41
N VAL A 136 -4.44 9.80 26.06
CA VAL A 136 -5.11 10.71 27.00
C VAL A 136 -6.52 10.21 27.32
N ASP A 137 -7.21 9.69 26.31
CA ASP A 137 -8.57 9.19 26.44
C ASP A 137 -8.62 7.74 26.96
N LYS A 138 -9.68 7.43 27.71
CA LYS A 138 -9.90 6.08 28.27
C LYS A 138 -10.38 5.08 27.22
N ARG A 139 -10.92 5.57 26.10
CA ARG A 139 -11.38 4.80 24.95
C ARG A 139 -10.74 5.40 23.72
N VAL A 140 -10.19 4.54 22.87
CA VAL A 140 -9.41 4.93 21.71
C VAL A 140 -10.05 4.26 20.51
N THR A 141 -10.25 5.02 19.44
CA THR A 141 -10.80 4.44 18.21
C THR A 141 -9.72 3.59 17.55
N VAL A 142 -9.99 2.29 17.42
CA VAL A 142 -9.09 1.33 16.81
C VAL A 142 -9.75 0.68 15.61
N ARG A 143 -8.94 0.27 14.63
CA ARG A 143 -9.38 -0.60 13.55
C ARG A 143 -9.03 -2.05 13.87
N TYR A 144 -9.98 -2.93 13.60
CA TYR A 144 -9.78 -4.37 13.53
C TYR A 144 -10.35 -4.87 12.20
N LEU A 145 -9.50 -5.35 11.30
CA LEU A 145 -9.90 -5.75 9.93
C LEU A 145 -10.63 -4.60 9.20
N ASP A 146 -11.88 -4.82 8.83
CA ASP A 146 -12.78 -3.86 8.20
C ASP A 146 -13.64 -3.06 9.20
N GLU A 147 -13.62 -3.42 10.48
CA GLU A 147 -14.41 -2.77 11.52
C GLU A 147 -13.63 -1.68 12.26
N VAL A 148 -14.34 -0.61 12.63
CA VAL A 148 -13.83 0.46 13.49
C VAL A 148 -14.51 0.35 14.85
N LEU A 149 -13.72 0.10 15.88
CA LEU A 149 -14.14 -0.11 17.26
C LEU A 149 -13.75 1.09 18.14
N VAL A 150 -14.50 1.34 19.22
CA VAL A 150 -14.29 2.43 20.20
C VAL A 150 -14.39 1.92 21.63
#